data_AF-A0A7S0TAH9-F1
#
_entry.id   AF-A0A7S0TAH9-F1
#
_cell.length_a   1.000
_cell.length_b   1.000
_cell.length_c   1.000
_cell.angle_alpha   90.00
_cell.angle_beta   90.00
_cell.angle_gamma   90.00
#
_symmetry.space_group_name_H-M   'P 1'
#
loop_
_entity.id
_entity.type
_entity.pdbx_description
1 polymer ?
#
loop_
_entity_poly.entity_id
_entity_poly.type
_entity_poly.pdbx_seq_one_letter_code
_entity_poly.pdbx_strand_id
1 'polypeptide(L)'
;ESASARHEIIARVARLAVLNGSMVTVAERKDSEIRYLRRVLQQLKDVALDTSARNVVSDTNPRVDALVDTHGDLVTHATRAPGVATLASASIELNLRLESSQHSMRKKLPRSTTIGKLKLLCAKLFKIS
;
A
#
# COMPACT_ATOMS: atom_id res chain seq x y z
N GLU A 1 24.92 -9.20 2.18
CA GLU A 1 23.93 -9.98 2.95
C GLU A 1 23.69 -9.48 4.38
N SER A 2 24.69 -8.97 5.11
CA SER A 2 24.60 -8.61 6.54
C SER A 2 23.54 -7.54 6.90
N ALA A 3 23.25 -6.60 6.00
CA ALA A 3 22.23 -5.58 6.24
C ALA A 3 20.84 -6.19 6.44
N SER A 4 20.44 -7.18 5.62
CA SER A 4 19.11 -7.80 5.71
C SER A 4 18.90 -8.48 7.07
N ALA A 5 19.90 -9.24 7.54
CA ALA A 5 19.86 -9.91 8.83
C ALA A 5 19.79 -8.93 10.02
N ARG A 6 20.49 -7.80 9.93
CA ARG A 6 20.45 -6.75 10.96
C ARG A 6 19.05 -6.15 11.13
N HIS A 7 18.41 -5.76 10.03
CA HIS A 7 17.05 -5.20 10.09
C HIS A 7 16.04 -6.22 10.65
N GLU A 8 16.17 -7.49 10.27
CA GLU A 8 15.31 -8.57 10.77
C GLU A 8 15.42 -8.72 12.30
N ILE A 9 16.65 -8.73 12.84
CA ILE A 9 16.87 -8.81 14.29
C ILE A 9 16.31 -7.57 15.01
N ILE A 10 16.57 -6.38 14.48
CA ILE A 10 16.06 -5.11 15.07
C ILE A 10 14.53 -5.10 15.10
N ALA A 11 13.89 -5.55 14.02
CA ALA A 11 12.44 -5.58 13.92
C ALA A 11 11.80 -6.64 14.84
N ARG A 12 12.47 -7.77 15.08
CA ARG A 12 11.95 -8.84 15.95
C ARG A 12 12.24 -8.61 17.44
N VAL A 13 13.12 -7.66 17.80
CA VAL A 13 13.49 -7.35 19.20
C VAL A 13 13.23 -5.87 19.55
N ALA A 14 12.13 -5.63 20.28
CA ALA A 14 11.60 -4.28 20.55
C ALA A 14 12.56 -3.30 21.22
N ARG A 15 13.42 -3.78 22.10
CA ARG A 15 14.26 -2.94 22.98
C ARG A 15 15.76 -3.09 22.70
N LEU A 16 16.12 -3.59 21.52
CA LEU A 16 17.53 -3.77 21.13
C LEU A 16 18.25 -2.43 20.97
N ALA A 17 19.04 -2.01 21.95
CA ALA A 17 19.74 -0.73 21.91
C ALA A 17 21.05 -0.78 21.11
N VAL A 18 21.76 -1.91 21.17
CA VAL A 18 23.06 -2.13 20.51
C VAL A 18 23.04 -3.49 19.84
N LEU A 19 23.57 -3.56 18.63
CA LEU A 19 23.75 -4.82 17.90
C LEU A 19 25.13 -4.81 17.24
N ASN A 20 25.95 -5.81 17.57
CA ASN A 20 27.33 -5.96 17.11
C ASN A 20 28.19 -4.71 17.35
N GLY A 21 28.05 -4.09 18.53
CA GLY A 21 28.80 -2.88 18.91
C GLY A 21 28.26 -1.57 18.33
N SER A 22 27.29 -1.62 17.40
CA SER A 22 26.67 -0.43 16.83
C SER A 22 25.32 -0.13 17.46
N MET A 23 25.11 1.12 17.87
CA MET A 23 23.82 1.63 18.34
C MET A 23 22.74 1.44 17.28
N VAL A 24 21.55 1.04 17.73
CA VAL A 24 20.35 1.02 16.89
C VAL A 24 19.65 2.35 17.03
N THR A 25 19.63 3.13 15.95
CA THR A 25 18.97 4.44 15.97
C THR A 25 17.45 4.29 15.91
N VAL A 26 16.71 5.32 16.35
CA VAL A 26 15.24 5.36 16.23
C VAL A 26 14.79 5.26 14.78
N ALA A 27 15.51 5.92 13.86
CA ALA A 27 15.22 5.87 12.42
C ALA A 27 15.45 4.47 11.84
N GLU A 28 16.57 3.82 12.18
CA GLU A 28 16.88 2.45 11.76
C GLU A 28 15.85 1.46 12.28
N ARG A 29 15.43 1.59 13.55
CA ARG A 29 14.36 0.77 14.13
C ARG A 29 13.08 0.91 13.33
N LYS A 30 12.66 2.15 13.08
CA LYS A 30 11.44 2.42 12.31
C LYS A 30 11.50 1.81 10.91
N ASP A 31 12.61 1.96 10.18
CA ASP A 31 12.73 1.36 8.83
C ASP A 31 12.72 -0.18 8.91
N SER A 32 13.44 -0.75 9.87
CA SER A 32 13.49 -2.20 10.10
C SER A 32 12.10 -2.77 10.38
N GLU A 33 11.37 -2.16 11.30
CA GLU A 33 10.02 -2.58 11.69
C GLU A 33 9.02 -2.46 10.54
N ILE A 34 9.07 -1.36 9.77
CA ILE A 34 8.21 -1.18 8.58
C ILE A 34 8.51 -2.22 7.49
N ARG A 35 9.80 -2.50 7.21
CA ARG A 35 10.18 -3.54 6.24
C ARG A 35 9.70 -4.92 6.66
N TYR A 36 9.95 -5.28 7.91
CA TYR A 36 9.52 -6.54 8.48
C TYR A 36 8.01 -6.70 8.38
N LEU A 37 7.25 -5.69 8.80
CA LEU A 37 5.80 -5.70 8.78
C LEU A 37 5.25 -5.88 7.36
N ARG A 38 5.80 -5.17 6.37
CA ARG A 38 5.44 -5.34 4.95
C ARG A 38 5.65 -6.78 4.46
N ARG A 39 6.80 -7.37 4.80
CA ARG A 39 7.14 -8.75 4.40
C ARG A 39 6.14 -9.75 5.00
N VAL A 40 5.86 -9.64 6.30
CA VAL A 40 4.96 -10.58 6.99
C VAL A 40 3.52 -10.42 6.52
N LEU A 41 3.03 -9.19 6.33
CA LEU A 41 1.69 -8.96 5.79
C LEU A 41 1.53 -9.49 4.36
N GLN A 42 2.57 -9.40 3.53
CA GLN A 42 2.56 -10.02 2.21
C GLN A 42 2.50 -11.56 2.31
N GLN A 43 3.31 -12.16 3.18
CA GLN A 43 3.26 -13.61 3.43
C GLN A 43 1.87 -14.07 3.90
N LEU A 44 1.26 -13.36 4.84
CA LEU A 44 -0.10 -13.63 5.33
C LEU A 44 -1.15 -13.50 4.22
N LYS A 45 -0.96 -12.58 3.28
CA LYS A 45 -1.83 -12.43 2.10
C LYS A 45 -1.66 -13.60 1.13
N ASP A 46 -0.44 -14.07 0.92
CA ASP A 46 -0.14 -15.17 -0.01
C ASP A 46 -0.71 -16.50 0.50
N VAL A 47 -0.75 -16.69 1.83
CA VAL A 47 -1.32 -17.89 2.47
C VAL A 47 -2.74 -17.68 3.00
N ALA A 48 -3.45 -16.62 2.56
CA ALA A 48 -4.72 -16.22 3.15
C ALA A 48 -5.82 -17.30 3.11
N LEU A 49 -5.75 -18.22 2.14
CA LEU A 49 -6.70 -19.32 1.94
C LEU A 49 -6.32 -20.60 2.71
N ASP A 50 -5.07 -20.73 3.16
CA ASP A 50 -4.56 -21.88 3.90
C ASP A 50 -4.42 -21.54 5.38
N THR A 51 -5.33 -22.08 6.19
CA THR A 51 -5.37 -21.82 7.64
C THR A 51 -4.13 -22.38 8.35
N SER A 52 -3.60 -23.52 7.91
CA SER A 52 -2.42 -24.12 8.52
C SER A 52 -1.18 -23.28 8.24
N ALA A 53 -0.96 -22.90 6.97
CA ALA A 53 0.15 -22.05 6.59
C ALA A 53 0.06 -20.65 7.23
N ARG A 54 -1.16 -20.11 7.38
CA ARG A 54 -1.39 -18.84 8.09
C ARG A 54 -0.95 -18.90 9.56
N ASN A 55 -1.27 -19.98 10.27
CA ASN A 55 -0.86 -20.16 11.67
C ASN A 55 0.67 -20.23 11.78
N VAL A 56 1.34 -20.95 10.88
CA VAL A 56 2.81 -21.01 10.84
C VAL A 56 3.43 -19.62 10.63
N VAL A 57 2.88 -18.82 9.72
CA VAL A 57 3.35 -17.43 9.51
C VAL A 57 3.08 -16.58 10.75
N SER A 58 1.96 -16.74 11.43
CA SER A 58 1.67 -16.02 12.68
C SER A 58 2.67 -16.39 13.80
N ASP A 59 2.87 -17.69 14.03
CA ASP A 59 3.71 -18.22 15.12
C ASP A 59 5.19 -17.86 14.95
N THR A 60 5.66 -17.85 13.70
CA THR A 60 7.05 -17.48 13.39
C THR A 60 7.31 -15.97 13.50
N ASN A 61 6.26 -15.15 13.60
CA ASN A 61 6.35 -13.69 13.58
C ASN A 61 5.77 -13.04 14.85
N PRO A 62 6.46 -13.18 16.00
CA PRO A 62 5.90 -12.90 17.33
C PRO A 62 5.62 -11.42 17.64
N ARG A 63 6.08 -10.49 16.79
CA ARG A 63 5.85 -9.05 16.97
C ARG A 63 4.87 -8.46 15.96
N VAL A 64 4.26 -9.28 15.10
CA VAL A 64 3.44 -8.74 14.00
C VAL A 64 2.28 -7.90 14.53
N ASP A 65 1.53 -8.38 15.53
CA ASP A 65 0.36 -7.68 16.07
C ASP A 65 0.71 -6.33 16.68
N ALA A 66 1.71 -6.30 17.57
CA ALA A 66 2.19 -5.05 18.18
C ALA A 66 2.73 -4.05 17.14
N LEU A 67 3.32 -4.54 16.05
CA LEU A 67 3.80 -3.69 14.96
C LEU A 67 2.66 -3.21 14.05
N VAL A 68 1.59 -3.98 13.87
CA VAL A 68 0.36 -3.51 13.21
C VAL A 68 -0.25 -2.36 14.01
N ASP A 69 -0.32 -2.46 15.34
CA ASP A 69 -0.85 -1.38 16.18
C ASP A 69 -0.01 -0.10 16.09
N THR A 70 1.31 -0.23 15.93
CA THR A 70 2.23 0.92 15.90
C THR A 70 2.40 1.51 14.50
N HIS A 71 2.48 0.67 13.46
CA HIS A 71 2.90 1.05 12.10
C HIS A 71 1.89 0.62 11.01
N GLY A 72 0.76 0.01 11.37
CA GLY A 72 -0.21 -0.55 10.42
C GLY A 72 -0.71 0.47 9.41
N ASP A 73 -1.01 1.70 9.85
CA ASP A 73 -1.39 2.80 8.98
C ASP A 73 -0.27 3.16 7.99
N LEU A 74 0.98 3.25 8.47
CA LEU A 74 2.13 3.58 7.62
C LEU A 74 2.38 2.51 6.56
N VAL A 75 2.15 1.24 6.88
CA VAL A 75 2.32 0.13 5.94
C VAL A 75 1.17 0.05 4.96
N THR A 76 -0.08 0.21 5.40
CA THR A 76 -1.25 0.23 4.51
C THR A 76 -1.21 1.43 3.57
N HIS A 77 -0.77 2.61 4.05
CA HIS A 77 -0.50 3.78 3.22
C HIS A 77 0.71 3.59 2.29
N ALA A 78 1.70 2.79 2.67
CA ALA A 78 2.83 2.47 1.80
C ALA A 78 2.54 1.37 0.76
N THR A 79 1.66 0.42 1.05
CA THR A 79 1.06 -0.44 0.01
C THR A 79 0.09 0.35 -0.88
N ARG A 80 -0.36 1.52 -0.40
CA ARG A 80 -1.08 2.54 -1.17
C ARG A 80 -0.15 3.61 -1.76
N ALA A 81 1.17 3.51 -1.54
CA ALA A 81 2.13 4.42 -2.14
C ALA A 81 2.30 4.06 -3.63
N PRO A 82 2.35 5.06 -4.50
CA PRO A 82 2.17 4.91 -5.94
C PRO A 82 3.45 4.37 -6.57
N GLY A 83 3.64 3.05 -6.53
CA GLY A 83 4.86 2.42 -7.05
C GLY A 83 4.64 1.28 -8.05
N VAL A 84 3.54 0.53 -7.93
CA VAL A 84 3.16 -0.52 -8.91
C VAL A 84 1.65 -0.50 -9.16
N ALA A 85 1.05 0.69 -9.14
CA ALA A 85 -0.15 0.92 -9.92
C ALA A 85 0.34 1.29 -11.32
N THR A 86 0.39 0.32 -12.23
CA THR A 86 0.45 0.60 -13.67
C THR A 86 -0.58 1.71 -13.97
N LEU A 87 -0.33 2.61 -14.93
CA LEU A 87 -1.27 3.70 -15.27
C LEU A 87 -2.74 3.23 -15.41
N ALA A 88 -2.95 1.94 -15.70
CA ALA A 88 -4.25 1.29 -15.66
C ALA A 88 -4.94 1.28 -14.27
N SER A 89 -4.22 1.00 -13.18
CA SER A 89 -4.76 0.93 -11.81
C SER A 89 -5.11 2.30 -11.21
N ALA A 90 -4.54 3.37 -11.75
CA ALA A 90 -4.81 4.76 -11.33
C ALA A 90 -6.00 5.41 -12.06
N SER A 91 -6.68 4.65 -12.92
CA SER A 91 -7.75 5.18 -13.79
C SER A 91 -9.08 4.47 -13.57
N ILE A 92 -10.17 5.17 -13.86
CA ILE A 92 -11.54 4.68 -13.90
C ILE A 92 -12.08 4.89 -15.32
N GLU A 93 -12.87 3.95 -15.82
CA GLU A 93 -13.61 4.13 -17.07
C GLU A 93 -15.03 4.58 -16.74
N LEU A 94 -15.43 5.74 -17.28
CA LEU A 94 -16.76 6.28 -17.13
C LEU A 94 -17.49 6.20 -18.47
N ASN A 95 -18.76 5.82 -18.45
CA ASN A 95 -19.66 5.99 -19.58
C ASN A 95 -20.46 7.28 -19.39
N LEU A 96 -20.11 8.31 -20.16
CA LEU A 96 -20.73 9.63 -20.11
C LEU A 96 -21.83 9.68 -21.16
N ARG A 97 -23.07 9.98 -20.77
CA ARG A 97 -24.21 10.09 -21.69
C ARG A 97 -24.84 11.47 -21.59
N LEU A 98 -25.07 12.08 -22.75
CA LEU A 98 -25.92 13.27 -22.85
C LEU A 98 -27.36 12.82 -23.09
N GLU A 99 -28.25 13.21 -22.18
CA GLU A 99 -29.66 12.80 -22.21
C GLU A 99 -30.41 13.35 -23.43
N SER A 100 -30.11 14.60 -23.82
CA SER A 100 -30.80 15.30 -24.91
C SER A 100 -30.51 14.73 -26.31
N SER A 101 -29.40 14.03 -26.51
CA SER A 101 -28.97 13.60 -27.85
C SER A 101 -28.68 12.10 -27.96
N GLN A 102 -28.94 11.31 -26.91
CA GLN A 102 -28.57 9.89 -26.83
C GLN A 102 -27.07 9.62 -27.08
N HIS A 103 -26.23 10.65 -27.12
CA HIS A 103 -24.81 10.53 -27.39
C HIS A 103 -24.09 10.05 -26.12
N SER A 104 -23.42 8.90 -26.21
CA SER A 104 -22.66 8.32 -25.11
C SER A 104 -21.19 8.08 -25.49
N MET A 105 -20.27 8.34 -24.56
CA MET A 105 -18.84 8.15 -24.76
C MET A 105 -18.21 7.47 -23.54
N ARG A 106 -17.37 6.46 -23.80
CA ARG A 106 -16.52 5.87 -22.77
C ARG A 106 -15.21 6.63 -22.67
N LYS A 107 -14.85 7.05 -21.45
CA LYS A 107 -13.62 7.78 -21.17
C LYS A 107 -12.92 7.22 -19.95
N LYS A 108 -11.65 6.89 -20.15
CA LYS A 108 -10.74 6.48 -19.09
C LYS A 108 -10.09 7.71 -18.49
N LEU A 109 -10.32 7.94 -17.20
CA LEU A 109 -9.87 9.13 -16.48
C LEU A 109 -9.08 8.73 -15.24
N PRO A 110 -8.07 9.52 -14.82
CA PRO A 110 -7.42 9.32 -13.54
C PRO A 110 -8.43 9.41 -12.38
N ARG A 111 -8.29 8.56 -11.37
CA ARG A 111 -9.10 8.59 -10.12
C ARG A 111 -9.01 9.92 -9.38
N SER A 112 -7.95 10.69 -9.60
CA SER A 112 -7.75 12.02 -9.03
C SER A 112 -8.50 13.15 -9.77
N THR A 113 -9.27 12.83 -10.82
CA THR A 113 -10.06 13.83 -11.56
C THR A 113 -11.16 14.40 -10.67
N THR A 114 -11.12 15.71 -10.40
CA THR A 114 -12.17 16.41 -9.63
C THR A 114 -13.42 16.63 -10.48
N ILE A 115 -14.56 16.83 -9.81
CA ILE A 115 -15.84 17.11 -10.48
C ILE A 115 -15.75 18.34 -11.39
N GLY A 116 -15.02 19.39 -10.99
CA GLY A 116 -14.83 20.59 -11.81
C GLY A 116 -14.14 20.29 -13.15
N LYS A 117 -13.05 19.50 -13.12
CA LYS A 117 -12.35 19.05 -14.34
C LYS A 117 -13.23 18.14 -15.20
N LEU A 118 -14.04 17.29 -14.58
CA LEU A 118 -15.00 16.44 -15.28
C LEU A 118 -16.07 17.26 -16.02
N LYS A 119 -16.63 18.30 -15.39
CA LYS A 119 -17.60 19.21 -16.02
C LYS A 119 -17.02 19.91 -17.25
N LEU A 120 -15.81 20.48 -17.12
CA LEU A 120 -15.08 21.09 -18.24
C LEU A 120 -14.85 20.12 -19.40
N LEU A 121 -14.53 18.86 -19.08
CA LEU A 121 -14.36 17.81 -20.09
C LEU A 121 -15.68 17.47 -20.78
N CYS A 122 -16.78 17.34 -20.04
CA CYS A 122 -18.11 17.11 -20.62
C CYS A 122 -18.53 18.27 -21.52
N ALA A 123 -18.35 19.52 -21.09
CA ALA A 123 -18.63 20.70 -21.91
C ALA A 123 -17.92 20.65 -23.26
N LYS A 124 -16.63 20.27 -23.26
CA LYS A 124 -15.84 20.11 -24.50
C LYS A 124 -16.28 18.93 -25.36
N LEU A 125 -16.51 17.76 -24.76
CA LEU A 125 -16.87 16.55 -25.50
C LEU A 125 -18.25 16.66 -26.16
N PHE A 126 -19.22 17.20 -25.43
CA PHE A 126 -20.60 17.31 -25.89
C PHE A 126 -20.91 18.66 -26.55
N LYS A 127 -19.93 19.58 -26.61
CA LYS A 127 -20.08 20.95 -27.12
C LYS A 127 -21.24 21.71 -26.46
N ILE A 128 -21.39 21.51 -25.15
CA ILE A 128 -22.39 22.18 -24.33
C ILE A 128 -21.64 23.32 -23.63
N SER A 129 -21.98 24.57 -23.93
CA SER A 129 -21.40 25.73 -23.25
C SER A 129 -22.06 25.94 -21.90
#